data_AF-A0A7J6X410-F1
#
_entry.id   AF-A0A7J6X410-F1
#
_cell.length_a   1.000
_cell.length_b   1.000
_cell.length_c   1.000
_cell.angle_alpha   90.00
_cell.angle_beta   90.00
_cell.angle_gamma   90.00
#
_symmetry.space_group_name_H-M   'P 1'
#
loop_
_entity.id
_entity.type
_entity.pdbx_description
1 polymer ?
#
loop_
_entity_poly.entity_id
_entity_poly.type
_entity_poly.pdbx_seq_one_letter_code
_entity_poly.pdbx_strand_id
1 'polypeptide(L)'
;MSLIASDFSYLPDVSIPGERAPLVSTKKDGKSSDLKSYLDAKGDSDIFFPTDFWLLERIDHYCSGPVSLWKDKSSKKGKKRRTIT
;
A
#
# COMPACT_ATOMS: atom_id res chain seq x y z
N MET A 1 8.01 -18.86 2.44
CA MET A 1 6.99 -18.22 3.29
C MET A 1 5.78 -17.98 2.40
N SER A 2 4.55 -18.19 2.88
CA SER A 2 3.34 -17.90 2.10
C SER A 2 2.57 -16.77 2.77
N LEU A 3 2.25 -15.71 2.02
CA LEU A 3 1.39 -14.61 2.46
C LEU A 3 -0.04 -14.89 1.97
N ILE A 4 -1.01 -14.76 2.87
CA ILE A 4 -2.44 -14.77 2.52
C ILE A 4 -3.00 -13.40 2.89
N ALA A 5 -3.56 -12.71 1.89
CA ALA A 5 -4.23 -11.43 2.06
C ALA A 5 -5.65 -11.53 1.51
N SER A 6 -6.62 -10.92 2.20
CA SER A 6 -8.03 -10.90 1.81
C SER A 6 -8.60 -9.53 2.11
N ASP A 7 -9.18 -8.91 1.11
CA ASP A 7 -9.83 -7.60 1.18
C ASP A 7 -10.68 -7.40 -0.10
N PHE A 8 -11.36 -6.26 -0.22
CA PHE A 8 -12.13 -5.91 -1.41
C PHE A 8 -11.24 -5.27 -2.47
N SER A 9 -11.20 -5.86 -3.67
CA SER A 9 -10.57 -5.24 -4.85
C SER A 9 -11.45 -4.17 -5.51
N TYR A 10 -12.73 -4.10 -5.12
CA TYR A 10 -13.72 -3.19 -5.66
C TYR A 10 -14.82 -2.95 -4.63
N LEU A 11 -15.29 -1.70 -4.52
CA LEU A 11 -16.38 -1.29 -3.63
C LEU A 11 -17.54 -0.80 -4.50
N PRO A 12 -18.63 -1.59 -4.67
CA PRO A 12 -19.79 -1.19 -5.45
C PRO A 12 -20.60 -0.10 -4.72
N ASP A 13 -21.30 0.72 -5.50
CA ASP A 13 -22.35 1.63 -5.03
C ASP A 13 -21.94 2.63 -3.93
N VAL A 14 -20.66 2.99 -3.88
CA VAL A 14 -20.15 4.01 -2.94
C VAL A 14 -20.66 5.41 -3.30
N SER A 15 -20.90 6.23 -2.28
CA SER A 15 -21.43 7.59 -2.46
C SER A 15 -20.44 8.56 -3.13
N ILE A 16 -19.15 8.25 -3.11
CA ILE A 16 -18.10 9.06 -3.75
C ILE A 16 -17.97 8.65 -5.22
N PRO A 17 -18.11 9.57 -6.18
CA PRO A 17 -17.98 9.24 -7.60
C PRO A 17 -16.52 8.95 -7.97
N GLY A 18 -16.31 7.94 -8.82
CA GLY A 18 -15.02 7.65 -9.41
C GLY A 18 -14.76 6.15 -9.58
N GLU A 19 -13.80 5.81 -10.43
CA GLU A 19 -13.30 4.44 -10.52
C GLU A 19 -12.43 4.14 -9.29
N ARG A 20 -12.71 3.02 -8.60
CA ARG A 20 -12.02 2.64 -7.35
C ARG A 20 -12.16 3.70 -6.24
N ALA A 21 -13.27 4.44 -6.24
CA ALA A 21 -13.57 5.41 -5.19
C ALA A 21 -13.68 4.73 -3.81
N PRO A 22 -13.26 5.41 -2.73
CA PRO A 22 -13.36 4.85 -1.38
C PRO A 22 -14.80 4.85 -0.89
N LEU A 23 -15.08 3.91 0.02
CA LEU A 23 -16.26 3.97 0.89
C LEU A 23 -15.90 4.78 2.14
N VAL A 24 -16.67 5.82 2.43
CA VAL A 24 -16.55 6.58 3.67
C VAL A 24 -17.84 6.37 4.45
N SER A 25 -17.78 5.63 5.55
CA SER A 25 -18.97 5.26 6.32
C SER A 25 -18.87 5.76 7.75
N THR A 26 -19.90 6.47 8.21
CA THR A 26 -20.04 6.84 9.63
C THR A 26 -21.06 5.91 10.27
N LYS A 27 -20.81 5.53 11.52
CA LYS A 27 -21.72 4.70 12.30
C LYS A 27 -22.31 5.51 13.45
N LYS A 28 -23.62 5.75 13.40
CA LYS A 28 -24.35 6.47 14.44
C LYS A 28 -25.58 5.67 14.86
N ASP A 29 -25.74 5.46 16.16
CA ASP A 29 -26.87 4.71 16.74
C ASP A 29 -27.06 3.32 16.11
N GLY A 30 -25.95 2.65 15.79
CA GLY A 30 -25.95 1.33 15.15
C GLY A 30 -26.29 1.32 13.67
N LYS A 31 -26.61 2.47 13.06
CA LYS A 31 -26.83 2.61 11.62
C LYS A 31 -25.59 3.16 10.94
N SER A 32 -25.26 2.59 9.79
CA SER A 32 -24.22 3.10 8.90
C SER A 32 -24.83 4.04 7.88
N SER A 33 -24.13 5.13 7.61
CA SER A 33 -24.47 6.05 6.51
C SER A 33 -23.20 6.49 5.80
N ASP A 34 -23.28 6.54 4.48
CA ASP A 34 -22.13 6.88 3.65
C ASP A 34 -22.02 8.38 3.44
N LEU A 35 -20.79 8.89 3.52
CA LEU A 35 -20.47 10.28 3.26
C LEU A 35 -20.12 10.48 1.79
N LYS A 36 -20.40 11.68 1.27
CA LYS A 36 -20.13 12.05 -0.12
C LYS A 36 -18.70 12.53 -0.35
N SER A 37 -17.91 12.68 0.71
CA SER A 37 -16.53 13.12 0.67
C SER A 37 -15.76 12.60 1.88
N TYR A 38 -14.51 12.22 1.67
CA TYR A 38 -13.60 11.86 2.76
C TYR A 38 -13.13 13.07 3.55
N LEU A 39 -13.28 14.30 3.03
CA LEU A 39 -12.96 15.53 3.78
C LEU A 39 -13.95 15.78 4.94
N ASP A 40 -15.12 15.15 4.87
CA ASP A 40 -16.14 15.22 5.93
C ASP A 40 -15.86 14.22 7.05
N ALA A 41 -15.01 13.22 6.82
CA ALA A 41 -14.60 12.20 7.78
C ALA A 41 -13.53 12.75 8.76
N LYS A 42 -13.92 13.65 9.65
CA LYS A 42 -13.03 14.33 10.63
C LYS A 42 -12.61 13.45 11.81
N GLY A 43 -12.32 12.16 11.56
CA GLY A 43 -11.89 11.19 12.56
C GLY A 43 -13.01 10.31 13.13
N ASP A 44 -14.27 10.60 12.81
CA ASP A 44 -15.44 9.85 13.31
C ASP A 44 -16.00 8.84 12.29
N SER A 45 -15.31 8.62 11.17
CA SER A 45 -15.79 7.76 10.09
C SER A 45 -14.70 6.80 9.64
N ASP A 46 -15.11 5.60 9.29
CA ASP A 46 -14.24 4.59 8.70
C ASP A 46 -14.10 4.85 7.19
N ILE A 47 -12.88 4.77 6.68
CA ILE A 47 -12.59 4.95 5.26
C ILE A 47 -11.97 3.66 4.73
N PHE A 48 -12.63 3.05 3.73
CA PHE A 48 -12.16 1.86 3.04
C PHE A 48 -11.74 2.20 1.62
N PHE A 49 -10.53 1.82 1.24
CA PHE A 49 -10.04 1.91 -0.13
C PHE A 49 -10.00 0.51 -0.74
N PRO A 50 -10.33 0.35 -2.03
CA PRO A 50 -10.16 -0.93 -2.70
C PRO A 50 -8.67 -1.29 -2.81
N THR A 51 -8.37 -2.56 -2.55
CA THR A 51 -7.00 -3.08 -2.54
C THR A 51 -6.54 -3.46 -3.95
N ASP A 52 -5.34 -3.00 -4.34
CA ASP A 52 -4.64 -3.46 -5.53
C ASP A 52 -3.78 -4.70 -5.20
N PHE A 53 -4.34 -5.88 -5.42
CA PHE A 53 -3.66 -7.15 -5.15
C PHE A 53 -2.44 -7.40 -6.02
N TRP A 54 -2.39 -6.86 -7.25
CA TRP A 54 -1.24 -7.03 -8.14
C TRP A 54 -0.03 -6.24 -7.61
N LEU A 55 -0.28 -5.03 -7.11
CA LEU A 55 0.77 -4.25 -6.45
C LEU A 55 1.22 -4.93 -5.16
N LEU A 56 0.28 -5.44 -4.36
CA LEU A 56 0.59 -6.13 -3.10
C LEU A 56 1.45 -7.38 -3.33
N GLU A 57 1.13 -8.19 -4.32
CA GLU A 57 1.93 -9.36 -4.73
C GLU A 57 3.36 -8.96 -5.13
N ARG A 58 3.51 -7.88 -5.91
CA ARG A 58 4.83 -7.36 -6.30
C ARG A 58 5.66 -6.91 -5.10
N ILE A 59 5.02 -6.25 -4.14
CA ILE A 59 5.67 -5.82 -2.89
C ILE A 59 6.12 -7.04 -2.08
N ASP A 60 5.27 -8.05 -1.95
CA ASP A 60 5.62 -9.29 -1.24
C ASP A 60 6.82 -9.98 -1.89
N HIS A 61 6.79 -10.21 -3.21
CA HIS A 61 7.92 -10.81 -3.93
C HIS A 61 9.21 -10.00 -3.82
N TYR A 62 9.12 -8.66 -3.86
CA TYR A 62 10.27 -7.78 -3.72
C TYR A 62 10.92 -7.88 -2.32
N CYS A 63 10.10 -7.90 -1.27
CA CYS A 63 10.55 -7.98 0.12
C CYS A 63 10.98 -9.39 0.55
N SER A 64 10.32 -10.41 0.00
CA SER A 64 10.55 -11.83 0.32
C SER A 64 11.68 -12.46 -0.51
N GLY A 65 12.20 -11.76 -1.52
CA GLY A 65 13.29 -12.23 -2.38
C GLY A 65 14.64 -12.36 -1.65
N PRO A 66 15.60 -13.15 -2.19
CA PRO A 66 16.92 -13.28 -1.58
C PRO A 66 17.67 -11.94 -1.56
N VAL A 67 18.12 -11.53 -0.37
CA VAL A 67 18.96 -10.34 -0.11
C VAL A 67 20.25 -10.32 -0.95
N SER A 68 20.61 -11.44 -1.60
CA SER A 68 21.82 -11.60 -2.41
C SER A 68 21.78 -10.90 -3.78
N LEU A 69 20.61 -10.54 -4.32
CA LEU A 69 20.49 -9.70 -5.52
C LEU A 69 20.76 -8.21 -5.25
N TRP A 70 20.75 -7.84 -3.96
CA TRP A 70 21.02 -6.49 -3.46
C TRP A 70 22.48 -6.31 -3.02
N LYS A 71 23.35 -7.28 -3.34
CA LYS A 71 24.79 -7.01 -3.37
C LYS A 71 25.06 -6.08 -4.54
N ASP A 72 24.93 -4.80 -4.24
CA ASP A 72 25.74 -3.71 -4.76
C ASP A 72 26.35 -3.98 -6.14
N LYS A 73 25.76 -3.39 -7.18
CA LYS A 73 26.53 -2.88 -8.32
C LYS A 73 27.41 -1.69 -7.91
N SER A 74 27.84 -1.59 -6.65
CA SER A 74 28.94 -0.71 -6.27
C SER A 74 30.19 -1.33 -6.89
N SER A 75 30.55 -0.80 -8.05
CA SER A 75 31.78 -1.11 -8.73
C SER A 75 32.92 -1.02 -7.70
N LYS A 76 33.55 -2.16 -7.37
CA LYS A 76 34.84 -2.18 -6.67
C LYS A 76 35.91 -1.58 -7.60
N LYS A 77 35.87 -0.28 -7.86
CA LYS A 77 37.02 0.46 -8.40
C LYS A 77 38.02 0.51 -7.25
N GLY A 78 39.01 -0.39 -7.33
CA GLY A 78 40.05 -0.56 -6.32
C GLY A 78 40.66 0.77 -5.91
N LYS A 79 40.60 1.07 -4.61
CA LYS A 79 41.28 2.21 -4.01
C LYS A 79 42.78 1.91 -4.05
N LYS A 80 43.51 2.44 -5.05
CA LYS A 80 44.98 2.38 -5.08
C LYS A 80 45.50 3.07 -3.80
N ARG A 81 46.04 2.28 -2.87
CA ARG A 81 46.78 2.78 -1.71
C ARG A 81 47.97 3.57 -2.23
N ARG A 82 48.02 4.87 -1.97
CA ARG A 82 49.21 5.69 -2.21
C ARG A 82 50.17 5.45 -1.05
N THR A 83 51.34 4.91 -1.34
CA THR A 83 52.47 4.87 -0.40
C THR A 83 53.08 6.27 -0.38
N ILE A 84 53.20 6.87 0.81
CA ILE A 84 53.95 8.12 1.00
C ILE A 84 55.41 7.70 1.24
N THR A 85 56.32 8.23 0.41
CA THR A 85 57.78 8.11 0.58
C THR A 85 58.28 9.30 1.38
#